data_AF-A0A2G5DQV9-F1
#
_entry.id   AF-A0A2G5DQV9-F1
#
_cell.length_a   1.000
_cell.length_b   1.000
_cell.length_c   1.000
_cell.angle_alpha   90.00
_cell.angle_beta   90.00
_cell.angle_gamma   90.00
#
_symmetry.space_group_name_H-M   'P 1'
#
loop_
_entity.id
_entity.type
_entity.pdbx_description
1 polymer ?
#
loop_
_entity_poly.entity_id
_entity_poly.type
_entity_poly.pdbx_seq_one_letter_code
_entity_poly.pdbx_strand_id
1 'polypeptide(L)'
;MGIYLSTPKTEKFSEDGENGKVRYGLSSMQGWRATMEDAHAAITDLDESTSFFGVYDGHGGKVVSKFCAKYLHQQVLRNDACSAGDLGTSLQKAFFRMDEMMRGQRGWRELAILGDKINKFTGMIEGLIWSPRSGEANDQVDDWAFEEGPHSDFSGPTSGSTACVAVIRNNQIVVANAGDSRCVISRKGQAYNLSRDHKPELEVEKERILKAGGFIHAGRVNGSLNLARAIGILFDC
;
A
#
# COMPACT_ATOMS: atom_id res chain seq x y z
N MET A 1 16.53 -4.59 -16.96
CA MET A 1 17.03 -5.30 -15.76
C MET A 1 17.41 -4.22 -14.76
N GLY A 2 16.84 -4.23 -13.55
CA GLY A 2 17.10 -3.18 -12.56
C GLY A 2 18.57 -3.17 -12.11
N ILE A 3 19.01 -2.04 -11.54
CA ILE A 3 20.36 -1.91 -10.99
C ILE A 3 20.45 -2.80 -9.74
N TYR A 4 21.23 -3.87 -9.83
CA TYR A 4 21.56 -4.72 -8.68
C TYR A 4 22.82 -4.21 -8.00
N LEU A 5 22.85 -4.30 -6.67
CA LEU A 5 24.05 -4.08 -5.88
C LEU A 5 25.06 -5.22 -6.11
N SER A 6 26.35 -4.96 -5.88
CA SER A 6 27.40 -5.99 -5.93
C SER A 6 27.28 -6.99 -4.78
N THR A 7 26.73 -6.57 -3.64
CA THR A 7 26.39 -7.41 -2.49
C THR A 7 25.01 -7.03 -1.95
N PRO A 8 24.24 -7.99 -1.39
CA PRO A 8 22.95 -7.67 -0.83
C PRO A 8 23.10 -6.91 0.49
N LYS A 9 22.22 -5.93 0.72
CA LYS A 9 22.01 -5.38 2.06
C LYS A 9 21.15 -6.36 2.86
N THR A 10 21.77 -7.04 3.82
CA THR A 10 21.12 -8.11 4.62
C THR A 10 20.62 -7.64 5.99
N GLU A 11 20.75 -6.35 6.28
CA GLU A 11 20.20 -5.72 7.48
C GLU A 11 18.68 -5.93 7.52
N LYS A 12 18.18 -6.36 8.68
CA LYS A 12 16.77 -6.63 8.92
C LYS A 12 16.21 -5.56 9.82
N PHE A 13 15.04 -5.05 9.43
CA PHE A 13 14.21 -4.24 10.30
C PHE A 13 13.03 -5.08 10.71
N SER A 14 12.99 -5.43 11.99
CA SER A 14 11.99 -6.31 12.56
C SER A 14 11.24 -5.60 13.67
N GLU A 15 9.94 -5.84 13.72
CA GLU A 15 9.04 -5.32 14.75
C GLU A 15 8.06 -6.42 15.14
N ASP A 16 7.57 -6.35 16.37
CA ASP A 16 6.56 -7.24 16.90
C ASP A 16 5.67 -6.49 17.88
N GLY A 17 4.51 -7.05 18.17
CA GLY A 17 3.57 -6.47 19.10
C GLY A 17 2.31 -7.30 19.27
N GLU A 18 1.47 -6.87 20.21
CA GLU A 18 0.25 -7.58 20.55
C GLU A 18 -0.82 -6.67 21.14
N ASN A 19 -2.06 -7.14 21.10
CA ASN A 19 -3.15 -6.66 21.94
C ASN A 19 -3.93 -7.87 22.50
N GLY A 20 -5.10 -7.63 23.09
CA GLY A 20 -5.93 -8.70 23.64
C GLY A 20 -6.49 -9.70 22.61
N LYS A 21 -6.32 -9.48 21.31
CA LYS A 21 -6.92 -10.27 20.23
C LYS A 21 -5.89 -10.90 19.29
N VAL A 22 -4.80 -10.21 19.01
CA VAL A 22 -3.79 -10.61 18.02
C VAL A 22 -2.37 -10.37 18.53
N ARG A 23 -1.44 -11.18 18.01
CA ARG A 23 0.01 -10.96 18.09
C ARG A 23 0.54 -10.89 16.66
N TYR A 24 1.53 -10.04 16.43
CA TYR A 24 2.19 -9.94 15.13
C TYR A 24 3.71 -9.90 15.28
N GLY A 25 4.38 -10.28 14.20
CA GLY A 25 5.79 -10.04 13.99
C GLY A 25 6.01 -9.79 12.50
N LEU A 26 6.91 -8.88 12.18
CA LEU A 26 7.26 -8.51 10.81
C LEU A 26 8.77 -8.33 10.67
N SER A 27 9.27 -8.48 9.45
CA SER A 27 10.66 -8.21 9.12
C SER A 27 10.75 -7.76 7.67
N SER A 28 11.62 -6.80 7.38
CA SER A 28 11.90 -6.31 6.03
C SER A 28 13.40 -6.21 5.78
N MET A 29 13.81 -6.37 4.51
CA MET A 29 15.22 -6.41 4.10
C MET A 29 15.34 -5.98 2.64
N GLN A 30 16.23 -5.02 2.35
CA GLN A 30 16.41 -4.49 0.98
C GLN A 30 16.99 -5.53 0.01
N GLY A 31 17.92 -6.37 0.48
CA GLY A 31 18.56 -7.38 -0.35
C GLY A 31 19.37 -6.77 -1.49
N TRP A 32 19.18 -7.28 -2.71
CA TRP A 32 20.00 -6.94 -3.88
C TRP A 32 19.58 -5.67 -4.63
N ARG A 33 18.41 -5.09 -4.29
CA ARG A 33 17.91 -3.90 -4.96
C ARG A 33 18.74 -2.68 -4.56
N ALA A 34 18.91 -1.73 -5.47
CA ALA A 34 19.57 -0.46 -5.15
C ALA A 34 18.80 0.37 -4.11
N THR A 35 17.47 0.29 -4.12
CA THR A 35 16.57 1.01 -3.21
C THR A 35 15.61 0.03 -2.52
N MET A 36 15.26 0.34 -1.26
CA MET A 36 14.15 -0.30 -0.55
C MET A 36 12.84 0.42 -0.91
N GLU A 37 11.97 -0.24 -1.70
CA GLU A 37 10.69 0.33 -2.15
C GLU A 37 9.48 -0.18 -1.37
N ASP A 38 9.62 -1.26 -0.60
CA ASP A 38 8.52 -1.77 0.21
C ASP A 38 8.26 -0.90 1.44
N ALA A 39 7.00 -0.93 1.89
CA ALA A 39 6.55 -0.41 3.15
C ALA A 39 5.53 -1.38 3.78
N HIS A 40 5.22 -1.18 5.05
CA HIS A 40 4.21 -1.97 5.75
C HIS A 40 3.44 -1.11 6.76
N ALA A 41 2.32 -1.64 7.25
CA ALA A 41 1.59 -1.10 8.39
C ALA A 41 1.14 -2.27 9.28
N ALA A 42 1.36 -2.16 10.59
CA ALA A 42 0.88 -3.11 11.58
C ALA A 42 0.24 -2.34 12.73
N ILE A 43 -1.10 -2.32 12.76
CA ILE A 43 -1.89 -1.52 13.70
C ILE A 43 -2.83 -2.48 14.41
N THR A 44 -2.49 -2.82 15.65
CA THR A 44 -3.29 -3.75 16.47
C THR A 44 -4.63 -3.16 16.86
N ASP A 45 -4.67 -1.85 17.12
CA ASP A 45 -5.84 -1.14 17.63
C ASP A 45 -6.14 0.06 16.72
N LEU A 46 -6.75 -0.24 15.56
CA LEU A 46 -7.21 0.79 14.61
C LEU A 46 -8.48 1.47 15.13
N ASP A 47 -9.37 0.68 15.75
CA ASP A 47 -10.44 1.11 16.64
C ASP A 47 -10.57 0.08 17.79
N GLU A 48 -11.58 0.20 18.65
CA GLU A 48 -11.83 -0.73 19.76
C GLU A 48 -11.96 -2.22 19.36
N SER A 49 -12.34 -2.47 18.11
CA SER A 49 -12.74 -3.76 17.55
C SER A 49 -11.84 -4.27 16.42
N THR A 50 -11.01 -3.40 15.83
CA THR A 50 -10.37 -3.61 14.52
C THR A 50 -8.85 -3.54 14.61
N SER A 51 -8.18 -4.54 14.01
CA SER A 51 -6.75 -4.55 13.71
C SER A 51 -6.53 -4.47 12.20
N PHE A 52 -5.45 -3.83 11.77
CA PHE A 52 -5.10 -3.64 10.36
C PHE A 52 -3.64 -4.01 10.12
N PHE A 53 -3.40 -4.82 9.10
CA PHE A 53 -2.06 -5.18 8.64
C PHE A 53 -1.97 -4.99 7.12
N GLY A 54 -0.91 -4.36 6.65
CA GLY A 54 -0.71 -4.09 5.22
C GLY A 54 0.74 -4.26 4.78
N VAL A 55 0.94 -4.84 3.60
CA VAL A 55 2.23 -4.91 2.91
C VAL A 55 2.08 -4.20 1.56
N TYR A 56 3.05 -3.35 1.26
CA TYR A 56 3.05 -2.46 0.10
C TYR A 56 4.37 -2.62 -0.64
N ASP A 57 4.34 -3.15 -1.87
CA ASP A 57 5.52 -3.30 -2.73
C ASP A 57 5.56 -2.16 -3.76
N GLY A 58 6.44 -1.19 -3.50
CA GLY A 58 6.60 0.00 -4.33
C GLY A 58 7.34 -0.30 -5.64
N HIS A 59 6.97 0.40 -6.71
CA HIS A 59 7.64 0.30 -8.00
C HIS A 59 7.70 1.65 -8.71
N GLY A 60 8.85 1.93 -9.32
CA GLY A 60 9.15 3.25 -9.89
C GLY A 60 9.41 4.31 -8.82
N GLY A 61 9.59 3.89 -7.56
CA GLY A 61 9.79 4.75 -6.40
C GLY A 61 9.04 4.24 -5.16
N LYS A 62 9.54 4.62 -3.99
CA LYS A 62 9.01 4.21 -2.67
C LYS A 62 7.97 5.15 -2.06
N VAL A 63 7.64 6.24 -2.75
CA VAL A 63 6.77 7.29 -2.17
C VAL A 63 5.32 6.82 -2.04
N VAL A 64 4.81 6.05 -3.00
CA VAL A 64 3.42 5.56 -2.98
C VAL A 64 3.24 4.43 -1.96
N SER A 65 4.18 3.50 -1.84
CA SER A 65 4.12 2.44 -0.81
C SER A 65 4.12 3.05 0.61
N LYS A 66 4.94 4.08 0.84
CA LYS A 66 4.94 4.85 2.09
C LYS A 66 3.65 5.64 2.31
N PHE A 67 3.08 6.23 1.26
CA PHE A 67 1.80 6.91 1.34
C PHE A 67 0.68 5.94 1.74
N CYS A 68 0.67 4.73 1.15
CA CYS A 68 -0.25 3.66 1.53
C CYS A 68 -0.09 3.24 2.99
N ALA A 69 1.14 3.00 3.45
CA ALA A 69 1.43 2.68 4.85
C ALA A 69 0.95 3.76 5.83
N LYS A 70 1.09 5.04 5.46
CA LYS A 70 0.72 6.18 6.29
C LYS A 70 -0.79 6.41 6.38
N TYR A 71 -1.56 6.15 5.32
CA TYR A 71 -2.94 6.65 5.24
C TYR A 71 -4.02 5.60 4.98
N LEU A 72 -3.71 4.46 4.35
CA LEU A 72 -4.75 3.53 3.88
C LEU A 72 -5.63 3.01 5.01
N HIS A 73 -5.03 2.67 6.16
CA HIS A 73 -5.75 2.19 7.34
C HIS A 73 -6.77 3.21 7.87
N GLN A 74 -6.46 4.52 7.78
CA GLN A 74 -7.37 5.58 8.23
C GLN A 74 -8.60 5.66 7.32
N GLN A 75 -8.42 5.44 6.01
CA GLN A 75 -9.52 5.49 5.04
C GLN A 75 -10.49 4.31 5.16
N VAL A 76 -10.06 3.19 5.75
CA VAL A 76 -10.94 2.04 6.04
C VAL A 76 -12.00 2.38 7.08
N LEU A 77 -11.72 3.25 8.06
CA LEU A 77 -12.72 3.62 9.07
C LEU A 77 -13.59 4.82 8.66
N ARG A 78 -13.17 5.58 7.64
CA ARG A 78 -13.77 6.88 7.29
C ARG A 78 -15.02 6.81 6.41
N ASN A 79 -15.48 5.63 6.03
CA ASN A 79 -16.67 5.50 5.18
C ASN A 79 -17.82 4.82 5.93
N ASP A 80 -19.05 5.18 5.55
CA ASP A 80 -20.27 4.66 6.17
C ASP A 80 -20.43 3.15 6.03
N ALA A 81 -19.78 2.52 5.05
CA ALA A 81 -19.82 1.07 4.88
C ALA A 81 -19.13 0.37 6.05
N CYS A 82 -18.05 0.94 6.59
CA CYS A 82 -17.39 0.41 7.78
C CYS A 82 -18.32 0.47 9.00
N SER A 83 -18.99 1.59 9.21
CA SER A 83 -19.97 1.76 10.31
C SER A 83 -21.16 0.81 10.17
N ALA A 84 -21.57 0.48 8.94
CA ALA A 84 -22.59 -0.52 8.65
C ALA A 84 -22.10 -1.99 8.75
N GLY A 85 -20.81 -2.21 9.05
CA GLY A 85 -20.20 -3.54 9.14
C GLY A 85 -19.78 -4.16 7.80
N ASP A 86 -19.96 -3.45 6.68
CA ASP A 86 -19.50 -3.88 5.35
C ASP A 86 -18.04 -3.47 5.12
N LEU A 87 -17.15 -4.29 5.68
CA LEU A 87 -15.71 -4.11 5.52
C LEU A 87 -15.23 -4.29 4.07
N GLY A 88 -15.93 -5.08 3.26
CA GLY A 88 -15.57 -5.31 1.86
C GLY A 88 -15.70 -4.04 1.02
N THR A 89 -16.88 -3.42 1.08
CA THR A 89 -17.13 -2.13 0.42
C THR A 89 -16.25 -1.03 1.02
N SER A 90 -16.05 -1.05 2.34
CA SER A 90 -15.15 -0.09 2.99
C SER A 90 -13.73 -0.15 2.43
N LEU A 91 -13.14 -1.34 2.36
CA LEU A 91 -11.79 -1.54 1.82
C LEU A 91 -11.71 -1.13 0.36
N GLN A 92 -12.71 -1.48 -0.45
CA GLN A 92 -12.74 -1.06 -1.85
C GLN A 92 -12.74 0.47 -2.00
N LYS A 93 -13.60 1.16 -1.23
CA LYS A 93 -13.64 2.63 -1.21
C LYS A 93 -12.34 3.23 -0.72
N ALA A 94 -11.72 2.63 0.30
CA ALA A 94 -10.43 3.09 0.82
C ALA A 94 -9.33 3.04 -0.25
N PHE A 95 -9.26 1.98 -1.06
CA PHE A 95 -8.28 1.87 -2.15
C PHE A 95 -8.47 2.97 -3.20
N PHE A 96 -9.70 3.19 -3.68
CA PHE A 96 -9.98 4.29 -4.61
C PHE A 96 -9.69 5.66 -4.00
N ARG A 97 -10.02 5.84 -2.71
CA ARG A 97 -9.73 7.08 -1.99
C ARG A 97 -8.22 7.35 -1.93
N MET A 98 -7.37 6.33 -1.80
CA MET A 98 -5.92 6.52 -1.86
C MET A 98 -5.47 7.11 -3.20
N ASP A 99 -6.01 6.61 -4.32
CA ASP A 99 -5.69 7.16 -5.65
C ASP A 99 -6.14 8.61 -5.79
N GLU A 100 -7.34 8.94 -5.30
CA GLU A 100 -7.85 10.33 -5.28
C GLU A 100 -6.98 11.26 -4.43
N MET A 101 -6.62 10.83 -3.21
CA MET A 101 -5.85 11.63 -2.25
C MET A 101 -4.45 12.00 -2.76
N MET A 102 -3.90 11.23 -3.68
CA MET A 102 -2.59 11.47 -4.29
C MET A 102 -2.62 12.48 -5.44
N ARG A 103 -3.80 12.94 -5.88
CA ARG A 103 -3.96 13.95 -6.92
C ARG A 103 -4.02 15.36 -6.34
N GLY A 104 -3.78 16.35 -7.19
CA GLY A 104 -3.86 17.77 -6.87
C GLY A 104 -2.78 18.24 -5.89
N GLN A 105 -2.95 19.47 -5.41
CA GLN A 105 -1.94 20.22 -4.66
C GLN A 105 -1.49 19.52 -3.37
N ARG A 106 -2.46 19.05 -2.57
CA ARG A 106 -2.18 18.40 -1.28
C ARG A 106 -1.50 17.05 -1.47
N GLY A 107 -2.00 16.23 -2.40
CA GLY A 107 -1.40 14.94 -2.74
C GLY A 107 0.05 15.11 -3.22
N TRP A 108 0.29 16.07 -4.12
CA TRP A 108 1.63 16.42 -4.58
C TRP A 108 2.56 16.79 -3.41
N ARG A 109 2.12 17.68 -2.51
CA ARG A 109 2.92 18.11 -1.35
C ARG A 109 3.26 16.96 -0.42
N GLU A 110 2.29 16.11 -0.09
CA GLU A 110 2.53 14.95 0.78
C GLU A 110 3.51 13.95 0.15
N LEU A 111 3.36 13.66 -1.14
CA LEU A 111 4.28 12.81 -1.88
C LEU A 111 5.69 13.42 -1.95
N ALA A 112 5.80 14.74 -2.14
CA ALA A 112 7.07 15.46 -2.10
C ALA A 112 7.71 15.40 -0.71
N ILE A 113 6.95 15.57 0.38
CA ILE A 113 7.47 15.44 1.75
C ILE A 113 7.96 14.01 2.03
N LEU A 114 7.19 13.00 1.61
CA LEU A 114 7.60 11.60 1.71
C LEU A 114 8.85 11.33 0.86
N GLY A 115 8.98 12.02 -0.27
CA GLY A 115 10.15 12.10 -1.15
C GLY A 115 11.37 12.73 -0.48
N ASP A 116 11.22 13.89 0.15
CA ASP A 116 12.32 14.72 0.66
C ASP A 116 12.80 14.32 2.05
N LYS A 117 11.91 13.79 2.90
CA LYS A 117 12.32 13.10 4.13
C LYS A 117 13.35 12.02 3.81
N ILE A 118 13.33 11.45 2.59
CA ILE A 118 14.35 10.50 2.14
C ILE A 118 15.68 11.20 1.88
N ASN A 119 15.71 12.32 1.15
CA ASN A 119 16.94 13.04 0.83
C ASN A 119 17.68 13.56 2.07
N LYS A 120 16.95 13.99 3.11
CA LYS A 120 17.56 14.38 4.40
C LYS A 120 18.00 13.17 5.22
N PHE A 121 17.28 12.05 5.16
CA PHE A 121 17.60 10.83 5.91
C PHE A 121 18.73 10.02 5.27
N THR A 122 18.94 10.12 3.95
CA THR A 122 20.12 9.55 3.27
C THR A 122 21.45 10.13 3.76
N GLY A 123 21.45 11.26 4.49
CA GLY A 123 22.63 11.79 5.20
C GLY A 123 22.82 11.25 6.63
N MET A 124 21.81 10.62 7.24
CA MET A 124 21.84 10.11 8.62
C MET A 124 21.03 8.81 8.73
N ILE A 125 21.68 7.67 8.42
CA ILE A 125 21.27 6.27 8.69
C ILE A 125 19.89 5.85 8.12
N GLU A 126 19.87 5.00 7.07
CA GLU A 126 18.68 4.45 6.37
C GLU A 126 17.68 3.58 7.21
N GLY A 127 17.69 3.63 8.55
CA GLY A 127 17.09 2.60 9.40
C GLY A 127 15.74 2.88 10.09
N LEU A 128 15.07 4.01 9.86
CA LEU A 128 13.77 4.30 10.49
C LEU A 128 12.65 4.00 9.48
N ILE A 129 12.35 2.72 9.30
CA ILE A 129 11.13 2.30 8.60
C ILE A 129 9.95 2.79 9.43
N TRP A 130 9.08 3.56 8.78
CA TRP A 130 7.99 4.29 9.41
C TRP A 130 6.88 3.33 9.83
N SER A 131 6.86 2.97 11.11
CA SER A 131 5.67 2.43 11.77
C SER A 131 4.97 3.55 12.51
N PRO A 132 3.69 3.86 12.20
CA PRO A 132 2.90 4.73 13.05
C PRO A 132 2.82 4.07 14.43
N ARG A 133 3.39 4.69 15.47
CA ARG A 133 3.16 4.22 16.84
C ARG A 133 1.67 4.39 17.14
N SER A 134 1.03 3.32 17.62
CA SER A 134 -0.32 3.35 18.16
C SER A 134 -0.41 4.46 19.22
N GLY A 135 -1.16 5.53 18.97
CA GLY A 135 -1.30 6.60 19.96
C GLY A 135 -1.84 7.96 19.53
N GLU A 136 -1.96 8.30 18.25
CA GLU A 136 -2.60 9.57 17.85
C GLU A 136 -3.89 9.30 17.07
N ALA A 137 -4.92 8.88 17.81
CA ALA A 137 -6.30 9.05 17.38
C ALA A 137 -6.64 10.54 17.47
N ASN A 138 -6.21 11.33 16.49
CA ASN A 138 -6.69 12.69 16.33
C ASN A 138 -8.02 12.65 15.58
N ASP A 139 -9.07 12.96 16.33
CA ASP A 139 -10.46 13.19 15.92
C ASP A 139 -10.55 14.43 15.03
N GLN A 140 -9.93 14.38 13.84
CA GLN A 140 -9.95 15.45 12.87
C GLN A 140 -10.87 15.09 11.70
N VAL A 141 -11.89 15.94 11.54
CA VAL A 141 -12.64 16.27 10.32
C VAL A 141 -11.82 15.92 9.07
N ASP A 142 -12.41 15.34 8.02
CA ASP A 142 -11.69 14.97 6.78
C ASP A 142 -10.99 16.20 6.18
N ASP A 143 -9.76 16.42 6.64
CA ASP A 143 -8.99 17.60 6.34
C ASP A 143 -8.35 17.49 4.94
N TRP A 144 -8.66 16.46 4.15
CA TRP A 144 -8.30 16.41 2.72
C TRP A 144 -9.14 17.36 1.85
N ALA A 145 -9.38 18.56 2.37
CA ALA A 145 -10.03 19.64 1.65
C ALA A 145 -9.26 19.94 0.35
N PHE A 146 -10.00 20.38 -0.66
CA PHE A 146 -9.39 20.83 -1.91
C PHE A 146 -8.55 22.09 -1.63
N GLU A 147 -7.23 21.96 -1.80
CA GLU A 147 -6.28 23.06 -1.71
C GLU A 147 -5.97 23.57 -3.13
N GLU A 148 -6.22 24.85 -3.39
CA GLU A 148 -5.73 25.50 -4.61
C GLU A 148 -4.26 25.89 -4.45
N GLY A 149 -3.46 25.62 -5.49
CA GLY A 149 -2.04 25.96 -5.52
C GLY A 149 -1.37 25.60 -6.86
N PRO A 150 -0.05 25.81 -6.99
CA PRO A 150 0.68 25.62 -8.24
C PRO A 150 0.63 24.21 -8.84
N HIS A 151 0.20 23.22 -8.07
CA HIS A 151 0.10 21.80 -8.43
C HIS A 151 -1.33 21.27 -8.31
N SER A 152 -2.35 22.13 -8.35
CA SER A 152 -3.75 21.68 -8.38
C SER A 152 -4.10 20.85 -9.62
N ASP A 153 -3.31 20.98 -10.70
CA ASP A 153 -3.40 20.19 -11.93
C ASP A 153 -2.60 18.86 -11.88
N PHE A 154 -1.94 18.57 -10.75
CA PHE A 154 -1.17 17.34 -10.59
C PHE A 154 -2.07 16.10 -10.71
N SER A 155 -1.87 15.33 -11.77
CA SER A 155 -2.70 14.15 -12.07
C SER A 155 -2.41 12.95 -11.17
N GLY A 156 -1.26 12.91 -10.50
CA GLY A 156 -0.86 11.83 -9.60
C GLY A 156 0.60 11.39 -9.80
N PRO A 157 1.10 10.47 -8.95
CA PRO A 157 2.49 10.01 -9.02
C PRO A 157 2.76 9.11 -10.23
N THR A 158 4.00 9.16 -10.73
CA THR A 158 4.53 8.25 -11.76
C THR A 158 5.05 6.92 -11.19
N SER A 159 5.09 6.80 -9.86
CA SER A 159 5.38 5.56 -9.12
C SER A 159 4.09 4.97 -8.58
N GLY A 160 4.15 3.70 -8.17
CA GLY A 160 3.00 2.94 -7.71
C GLY A 160 3.36 1.98 -6.61
N SER A 161 2.36 1.31 -6.06
CA SER A 161 2.55 0.27 -5.07
C SER A 161 1.51 -0.82 -5.21
N THR A 162 1.91 -2.06 -5.00
CA THR A 162 0.94 -3.09 -4.61
C THR A 162 0.37 -2.74 -3.23
N ALA A 163 -0.79 -3.28 -2.90
CA ALA A 163 -1.36 -3.20 -1.57
C ALA A 163 -2.09 -4.51 -1.26
N CYS A 164 -1.55 -5.28 -0.31
CA CYS A 164 -2.21 -6.45 0.24
C CYS A 164 -2.46 -6.21 1.72
N VAL A 165 -3.73 -6.08 2.10
CA VAL A 165 -4.13 -5.72 3.46
C VAL A 165 -5.05 -6.75 4.07
N ALA A 166 -4.88 -7.01 5.35
CA ALA A 166 -5.74 -7.84 6.18
C ALA A 166 -6.34 -7.00 7.30
N VAL A 167 -7.67 -6.95 7.35
CA VAL A 167 -8.44 -6.29 8.40
C VAL A 167 -9.10 -7.37 9.25
N ILE A 168 -8.82 -7.34 10.55
CA ILE A 168 -9.40 -8.26 11.52
C ILE A 168 -10.33 -7.43 12.39
N ARG A 169 -11.63 -7.67 12.31
CA ARG A 169 -12.62 -6.97 13.13
C ARG A 169 -13.53 -7.97 13.79
N ASN A 170 -13.63 -7.89 15.12
CA ASN A 170 -14.34 -8.88 15.92
C ASN A 170 -13.85 -10.30 15.62
N ASN A 171 -14.68 -11.13 14.98
CA ASN A 171 -14.35 -12.51 14.61
C ASN A 171 -14.30 -12.73 13.08
N GLN A 172 -14.10 -11.65 12.32
CA GLN A 172 -13.99 -11.67 10.86
C GLN A 172 -12.60 -11.21 10.42
N ILE A 173 -12.09 -11.87 9.37
CA ILE A 173 -10.89 -11.45 8.66
C ILE A 173 -11.29 -11.14 7.23
N VAL A 174 -11.04 -9.92 6.78
CA VAL A 174 -11.27 -9.49 5.40
C VAL A 174 -9.95 -9.08 4.80
N VAL A 175 -9.65 -9.60 3.60
CA VAL A 175 -8.42 -9.31 2.87
C VAL A 175 -8.77 -8.58 1.57
N ALA A 176 -8.12 -7.46 1.33
CA ALA A 176 -8.15 -6.76 0.07
C ALA A 176 -6.75 -6.76 -0.57
N ASN A 177 -6.68 -7.03 -1.87
CA ASN A 177 -5.44 -7.09 -2.61
C ASN A 177 -5.54 -6.32 -3.92
N ALA A 178 -4.53 -5.51 -4.23
CA ALA A 178 -4.28 -4.91 -5.53
C ALA A 178 -2.79 -5.10 -5.86
N GLY A 179 -2.49 -5.91 -6.87
CA GLY A 179 -1.14 -6.30 -7.23
C GLY A 179 -0.85 -7.76 -6.93
N ASP A 180 0.43 -8.11 -6.82
CA ASP A 180 0.93 -9.48 -6.71
C ASP A 180 1.58 -9.83 -5.36
N SER A 181 1.49 -8.93 -4.38
CA SER A 181 1.59 -9.31 -2.97
C SER A 181 0.50 -10.31 -2.59
N ARG A 182 0.75 -11.12 -1.57
CA ARG A 182 -0.13 -12.26 -1.23
C ARG A 182 -0.38 -12.41 0.27
N CYS A 183 -1.63 -12.68 0.62
CA CYS A 183 -2.05 -13.08 1.96
C CYS A 183 -2.47 -14.54 1.99
N VAL A 184 -1.96 -15.28 2.97
CA VAL A 184 -2.26 -16.69 3.21
C VAL A 184 -2.56 -16.85 4.70
N ILE A 185 -3.59 -17.65 5.03
CA ILE A 185 -3.90 -18.02 6.41
C ILE A 185 -3.58 -19.50 6.64
N SER A 186 -3.04 -19.82 7.82
CA SER A 186 -2.95 -21.20 8.30
C SER A 186 -4.13 -21.51 9.22
N ARG A 187 -4.89 -22.55 8.92
CA ARG A 187 -5.97 -23.05 9.79
C ARG A 187 -5.81 -24.55 9.95
N LYS A 188 -5.66 -25.01 11.21
CA LYS A 188 -5.39 -26.42 11.54
C LYS A 188 -4.16 -26.99 10.81
N GLY A 189 -3.11 -26.17 10.65
CA GLY A 189 -1.87 -26.55 9.98
C GLY A 189 -1.92 -26.57 8.45
N GLN A 190 -3.04 -26.20 7.83
CA GLN A 190 -3.19 -26.12 6.38
C GLN A 190 -3.22 -24.65 5.91
N ALA A 191 -2.51 -24.37 4.83
CA ALA A 191 -2.48 -23.04 4.20
C ALA A 191 -3.67 -22.83 3.26
N TYR A 192 -4.30 -21.67 3.36
CA TYR A 192 -5.39 -21.23 2.50
C TYR A 192 -5.08 -19.82 1.98
N ASN A 193 -5.20 -19.61 0.68
CA ASN A 193 -5.05 -18.28 0.09
C ASN A 193 -6.23 -17.39 0.50
N LEU A 194 -5.94 -16.20 1.04
CA LEU A 194 -6.94 -15.17 1.31
C LEU A 194 -6.97 -14.08 0.24
N SER A 195 -5.92 -13.99 -0.59
CA SER A 195 -5.89 -13.11 -1.76
C SER A 195 -5.65 -13.88 -3.06
N ARG A 196 -5.88 -13.21 -4.18
CA ARG A 196 -5.47 -13.64 -5.52
C ARG A 196 -4.55 -12.58 -6.09
N ASP A 197 -3.40 -13.00 -6.61
CA ASP A 197 -2.45 -12.10 -7.26
C ASP A 197 -3.02 -11.57 -8.57
N HIS A 198 -2.80 -10.29 -8.86
CA HIS A 198 -3.23 -9.64 -10.09
C HIS A 198 -2.08 -9.59 -11.09
N LYS A 199 -2.02 -10.60 -11.95
CA LYS A 199 -1.02 -10.73 -13.00
C LYS A 199 -1.62 -10.36 -14.36
N PRO A 200 -0.89 -9.65 -15.25
CA PRO A 200 -1.40 -9.25 -16.56
C PRO A 200 -1.93 -10.42 -17.41
N GLU A 201 -1.39 -11.62 -17.24
CA GLU A 201 -1.75 -12.82 -18.00
C GLU A 201 -3.12 -13.42 -17.61
N LEU A 202 -3.71 -12.99 -16.51
CA LEU A 202 -5.04 -13.43 -16.12
C LEU A 202 -6.08 -12.86 -17.08
N GLU A 203 -7.01 -13.69 -17.56
CA GLU A 203 -7.94 -13.28 -18.62
C GLU A 203 -8.75 -12.03 -18.24
N VAL A 204 -9.25 -11.96 -17.00
CA VAL A 204 -9.99 -10.79 -16.50
C VAL A 204 -9.15 -9.50 -16.47
N GLU A 205 -7.85 -9.61 -16.21
CA GLU A 205 -6.94 -8.46 -16.19
C GLU A 205 -6.56 -8.06 -17.61
N LYS A 206 -6.25 -9.04 -18.46
CA LYS A 206 -5.96 -8.86 -19.87
C LYS A 206 -7.11 -8.20 -20.62
N GLU A 207 -8.34 -8.67 -20.42
CA GLU A 207 -9.54 -8.06 -21.00
C GLU A 207 -9.69 -6.61 -20.57
N ARG A 208 -9.49 -6.30 -19.28
CA ARG A 208 -9.56 -4.92 -18.75
C ARG A 208 -8.51 -4.03 -19.42
N ILE A 209 -7.26 -4.50 -19.48
CA ILE A 209 -6.13 -3.77 -20.09
C ILE A 209 -6.39 -3.49 -21.58
N LEU A 210 -6.82 -4.50 -22.34
CA LEU A 210 -7.09 -4.36 -23.77
C LEU A 210 -8.30 -3.45 -24.04
N LYS A 211 -9.36 -3.56 -23.24
CA LYS A 211 -10.57 -2.73 -23.38
C LYS A 211 -10.25 -1.25 -23.19
N ALA A 212 -9.24 -0.94 -22.38
CA ALA A 212 -8.81 0.41 -22.15
C ALA A 212 -7.69 0.90 -23.09
N GLY A 213 -7.38 0.14 -24.14
CA GLY A 213 -6.42 0.52 -25.16
C GLY A 213 -4.95 0.19 -24.84
N GLY A 214 -4.68 -0.45 -23.70
CA GLY A 214 -3.36 -0.98 -23.37
C GLY A 214 -3.06 -2.29 -24.11
N PHE A 215 -1.81 -2.77 -23.98
CA PHE A 215 -1.39 -4.06 -24.52
C PHE A 215 -0.50 -4.82 -23.54
N ILE A 216 -0.34 -6.13 -23.76
CA ILE A 216 0.56 -6.97 -22.97
C ILE A 216 1.67 -7.49 -23.88
N HIS A 217 2.92 -7.22 -23.50
CA HIS A 217 4.09 -7.72 -24.20
C HIS A 217 5.04 -8.37 -23.21
N ALA A 218 5.37 -9.65 -23.42
CA ALA A 218 6.23 -10.44 -22.54
C ALA A 218 5.83 -10.38 -21.04
N GLY A 219 4.52 -10.49 -20.76
CA GLY A 219 3.97 -10.44 -19.41
C GLY A 219 3.96 -9.04 -18.77
N ARG A 220 4.17 -7.99 -19.56
CA ARG A 220 4.18 -6.60 -19.09
C ARG A 220 3.12 -5.75 -19.77
N VAL A 221 2.36 -5.01 -18.97
CA VAL A 221 1.42 -3.98 -19.41
C VAL A 221 2.20 -2.85 -20.09
N ASN A 222 1.82 -2.54 -21.32
CA ASN A 222 2.47 -1.58 -22.21
C ASN A 222 3.99 -1.80 -22.35
N GLY A 223 4.45 -3.05 -22.19
CA GLY A 223 5.88 -3.42 -22.23
C GLY A 223 6.70 -2.97 -21.00
N SER A 224 6.09 -2.33 -20.01
CA SER A 224 6.78 -1.75 -18.85
C SER A 224 6.57 -2.55 -17.56
N LEU A 225 5.33 -2.63 -17.08
CA LEU A 225 5.01 -3.14 -15.74
C LEU A 225 4.50 -4.58 -15.77
N ASN A 226 5.05 -5.46 -14.94
CA ASN A 226 4.58 -6.85 -14.79
C ASN A 226 3.46 -6.99 -13.74
N LEU A 227 2.70 -5.91 -13.52
CA LEU A 227 1.62 -5.81 -12.53
C LEU A 227 0.35 -5.37 -13.25
N ALA A 228 -0.78 -6.00 -12.92
CA ALA A 228 -2.07 -5.60 -13.48
C ALA A 228 -2.80 -4.59 -12.59
N ARG A 229 -2.59 -4.58 -11.27
CA ARG A 229 -3.23 -3.62 -10.36
C ARG A 229 -2.20 -3.02 -9.41
N ALA A 230 -2.36 -1.75 -9.11
CA ALA A 230 -1.57 -1.01 -8.14
C ALA A 230 -2.40 0.17 -7.62
N ILE A 231 -2.05 0.67 -6.43
CA ILE A 231 -2.39 2.03 -5.98
C ILE A 231 -1.32 2.98 -6.51
N GLY A 232 -1.70 4.18 -6.91
CA GLY A 232 -0.85 5.07 -7.70
C GLY A 232 -0.72 4.54 -9.14
N ILE A 233 0.21 5.12 -9.91
CA ILE A 233 0.33 4.92 -11.37
C ILE A 233 -1.04 4.90 -12.04
N LEU A 234 -1.47 6.06 -12.52
CA LEU A 234 -2.51 6.13 -13.53
C LEU A 234 -2.03 5.37 -14.76
N PHE A 235 -2.42 4.10 -14.85
CA PHE A 235 -2.65 3.51 -16.15
C PHE A 235 -3.82 4.30 -16.72
N ASP A 236 -3.57 5.18 -17.69
CA ASP A 236 -4.61 5.61 -18.64
C ASP A 236 -4.96 4.42 -19.57
N CYS A 237 -5.24 3.27 -18.94
CA CYS A 237 -5.73 2.01 -19.48
C CYS A 237 -6.70 1.43 -18.41
#